data_AF-A0A2G2WQZ3-F1
#
_entry.id   AF-A0A2G2WQZ3-F1
#
_cell.length_a   1.000
_cell.length_b   1.000
_cell.length_c   1.000
_cell.angle_alpha   90.00
_cell.angle_beta   90.00
_cell.angle_gamma   90.00
#
_symmetry.space_group_name_H-M   'P 1'
#
loop_
_entity.id
_entity.type
_entity.pdbx_description
1 polymer ?
#
loop_
_entity_poly.entity_id
_entity_poly.type
_entity_poly.pdbx_seq_one_letter_code
_entity_poly.pdbx_strand_id
1 'polypeptide(L)'
;MSISIFIESEFGMISSKSFGHLNSFHGLETSVSPDLKFGQLNSRTPWWACSVIYGNNEEGMVRVRTFKDGKIRVSRDGLLAHDDKCTPISGNVQNHWAGCSLLQALFVKEHNAICAMLKKG
;
A
#
# COMPACT_ATOMS: atom_id res chain seq x y z
N MET A 1 -18.04 -10.75 20.39
CA MET A 1 -18.18 -11.29 19.02
C MET A 1 -16.92 -10.93 18.24
N SER A 2 -15.99 -11.87 18.08
CA SER A 2 -14.83 -11.70 17.20
C SER A 2 -15.19 -12.23 15.82
N ILE A 3 -15.07 -11.40 14.80
CA ILE A 3 -15.08 -11.82 13.41
C ILE A 3 -13.61 -12.09 13.04
N SER A 4 -13.26 -13.37 12.95
CA SER A 4 -12.01 -13.81 12.32
C SER A 4 -12.27 -13.94 10.83
N ILE A 5 -11.65 -13.08 10.02
CA ILE A 5 -11.63 -13.24 8.56
C ILE A 5 -10.43 -14.13 8.23
N PHE A 6 -10.72 -15.36 7.83
CA PHE A 6 -9.75 -16.31 7.30
C PHE A 6 -9.63 -16.05 5.79
N ILE A 7 -8.45 -15.66 5.31
CA ILE A 7 -8.17 -15.61 3.86
C ILE A 7 -7.21 -16.76 3.57
N GLU A 8 -7.80 -17.90 3.19
CA GLU A 8 -7.10 -18.99 2.51
C GLU A 8 -6.63 -18.48 1.13
N SER A 9 -5.33 -18.43 0.91
CA SER A 9 -4.72 -18.09 -0.37
C SER A 9 -4.43 -19.36 -1.17
N GLU A 10 -5.46 -19.94 -1.77
CA GLU A 10 -5.34 -20.93 -2.84
C GLU A 10 -5.17 -20.18 -4.17
N PHE A 11 -3.94 -19.78 -4.51
CA PHE A 11 -3.56 -19.50 -5.90
C PHE A 11 -2.21 -20.13 -6.18
N GLY A 12 -2.26 -21.20 -6.98
CA GLY A 12 -1.13 -22.03 -7.33
C GLY A 12 0.04 -21.28 -7.97
N MET A 13 1.23 -21.79 -7.66
CA MET A 13 2.50 -21.49 -8.29
C MET A 13 2.40 -21.56 -9.82
N ILE A 14 2.36 -20.40 -10.50
CA ILE A 14 2.61 -20.33 -11.94
C ILE A 14 4.12 -20.39 -12.14
N SER A 15 4.61 -21.53 -12.62
CA SER A 15 6.00 -21.72 -13.06
C SER A 15 6.30 -20.77 -14.21
N SER A 16 7.09 -19.73 -13.94
CA SER A 16 7.67 -18.87 -14.96
C SER A 16 8.75 -19.64 -15.74
N LYS A 17 8.43 -20.08 -16.96
CA LYS A 17 9.43 -20.43 -17.97
C LYS A 17 9.56 -19.27 -18.97
N SER A 18 10.79 -18.76 -19.07
CA SER A 18 11.34 -17.88 -20.11
C SER A 18 10.58 -16.59 -20.44
N PHE A 19 10.91 -15.51 -19.72
CA PHE A 19 10.89 -14.17 -20.28
C PHE A 19 12.11 -13.40 -19.74
N GLY A 20 12.68 -12.53 -20.58
CA GLY A 20 14.05 -12.00 -20.48
C GLY A 20 14.52 -11.56 -19.08
N HIS A 21 15.78 -11.89 -18.79
CA HIS A 21 16.47 -11.59 -17.54
C HIS A 21 16.61 -10.08 -17.32
N LEU A 22 15.76 -9.50 -16.47
CA LEU A 22 15.97 -8.17 -15.91
C LEU A 22 16.92 -8.29 -14.71
N ASN A 23 18.19 -7.95 -14.96
CA ASN A 23 19.19 -7.76 -13.91
C ASN A 23 18.90 -6.46 -13.16
N SER A 24 18.07 -6.52 -12.13
CA SER A 24 17.83 -5.36 -11.24
C SER A 24 18.05 -5.68 -9.76
N PHE A 25 18.61 -6.86 -9.44
CA PHE A 25 18.69 -7.33 -8.06
C PHE A 25 20.11 -7.22 -7.52
N HIS A 26 20.32 -6.29 -6.58
CA HIS A 26 21.49 -6.31 -5.71
C HIS A 26 21.25 -7.34 -4.61
N GLY A 27 21.95 -8.47 -4.67
CA GLY A 27 21.99 -9.42 -3.56
C GLY A 27 22.67 -8.77 -2.36
N LEU A 28 21.97 -8.70 -1.23
CA LEU A 28 22.56 -8.31 0.05
C LEU A 28 22.99 -9.58 0.77
N GLU A 29 24.27 -9.64 1.18
CA GLU A 29 24.74 -10.70 2.06
C GLU A 29 24.05 -10.56 3.42
N THR A 30 23.30 -11.58 3.82
CA THR A 30 22.66 -11.63 5.13
C THR A 30 23.64 -12.21 6.14
N SER A 31 24.11 -11.41 7.10
CA SER A 31 25.03 -11.86 8.17
C SER A 31 24.36 -12.74 9.24
N VAL A 32 23.20 -13.35 8.95
CA VAL A 32 22.28 -13.87 9.97
C VAL A 32 22.42 -15.39 10.21
N SER A 33 22.99 -16.16 9.27
CA SER A 33 23.48 -17.53 9.53
C SER A 33 24.31 -18.05 8.36
N PRO A 34 25.28 -18.96 8.56
CA PRO A 34 26.10 -19.51 7.46
C PRO A 34 25.29 -20.30 6.40
N ASP A 35 24.05 -20.66 6.73
CA ASP A 35 23.18 -21.51 5.90
C ASP A 35 22.25 -20.72 4.96
N LEU A 36 22.06 -19.41 5.19
CA LEU A 36 21.22 -18.54 4.35
C LEU A 36 22.11 -17.57 3.56
N LYS A 37 22.42 -17.97 2.31
CA LYS A 37 23.35 -17.24 1.44
C LYS A 37 22.69 -16.13 0.60
N PHE A 38 21.36 -16.11 0.51
CA PHE A 38 20.63 -15.16 -0.33
C PHE A 38 19.32 -14.71 0.33
N GLY A 39 19.06 -13.39 0.31
CA GLY A 39 17.80 -12.78 0.72
C GLY A 39 17.21 -11.90 -0.39
N GLN A 40 15.90 -11.68 -0.33
CA GLN A 40 15.18 -10.73 -1.20
C GLN A 40 14.64 -9.58 -0.34
N LEU A 41 14.81 -8.34 -0.80
CA LEU A 41 14.34 -7.17 -0.08
C LEU A 41 12.87 -6.88 -0.42
N ASN A 42 12.04 -6.70 0.60
CA ASN A 42 10.68 -6.21 0.42
C ASN A 42 10.71 -4.68 0.21
N SER A 43 10.23 -4.22 -0.93
CA SER A 43 10.11 -2.79 -1.24
C SER A 43 8.92 -2.11 -0.52
N ARG A 44 8.10 -2.88 0.18
CA ARG A 44 6.93 -2.43 0.96
C ARG A 44 7.11 -2.79 2.43
N THR A 45 6.34 -2.11 3.28
CA THR A 45 6.32 -2.45 4.70
C THR A 45 5.68 -3.83 4.89
N PRO A 46 6.36 -4.80 5.54
CA PRO A 46 5.78 -6.13 5.78
C PRO A 46 4.69 -6.11 6.88
N TRP A 47 4.60 -5.03 7.64
CA TRP A 47 3.61 -4.84 8.70
C TRP A 47 2.21 -4.58 8.15
N TRP A 48 1.18 -4.99 8.90
CA TRP A 48 -0.21 -4.61 8.65
C TRP A 48 -0.47 -3.14 9.08
N ALA A 49 0.29 -2.22 8.48
CA ALA A 49 0.28 -0.79 8.80
C ALA A 49 -0.52 0.05 7.77
N CYS A 50 -1.36 -0.59 6.94
CA CYS A 50 -2.14 0.08 5.89
C CYS A 50 -1.30 0.99 4.96
N SER A 51 -0.05 0.62 4.69
CA SER A 51 0.87 1.38 3.81
C SER A 51 0.36 1.54 2.38
N VAL A 52 -0.62 0.72 1.97
CA VAL A 52 -1.36 0.89 0.71
C VAL A 52 -2.14 2.22 0.64
N ILE A 53 -2.54 2.77 1.79
CA ILE A 53 -3.25 4.06 1.92
C ILE A 53 -2.27 5.15 2.34
N TYR A 54 -1.42 4.86 3.32
CA TYR A 54 -0.59 5.87 3.96
C TYR A 54 0.76 6.09 3.30
N GLY A 55 1.27 5.15 2.50
CA GLY A 55 2.61 5.19 1.92
C GLY A 55 3.55 4.21 2.59
N ASN A 56 4.60 3.82 1.86
CA ASN A 56 5.66 2.92 2.35
C ASN A 56 6.90 3.69 2.85
N ASN A 57 6.96 5.00 2.61
CA ASN A 57 8.01 5.92 3.02
C ASN A 57 7.42 7.29 3.34
N GLU A 58 8.25 8.20 3.88
CA GLU A 58 7.83 9.55 4.28
C GLU A 58 7.29 10.36 3.10
N GLU A 59 7.91 10.27 1.93
CA GLU A 59 7.46 10.96 0.71
C GLU A 59 6.03 10.55 0.32
N GLY A 60 5.72 9.24 0.39
CA GLY A 60 4.38 8.71 0.16
C GLY A 60 3.37 9.20 1.19
N MET A 61 3.77 9.28 2.47
CA MET A 61 2.94 9.84 3.54
C MET A 61 2.63 11.32 3.33
N VAL A 62 3.63 12.12 2.98
CA VAL A 62 3.45 13.55 2.72
C VAL A 62 2.49 13.77 1.55
N ARG A 63 2.64 12.98 0.47
CA ARG A 63 1.81 13.09 -0.74
C ARG A 63 0.31 12.88 -0.48
N VAL A 64 -0.05 11.94 0.39
CA VAL A 64 -1.47 11.61 0.64
C VAL A 64 -2.15 12.54 1.64
N ARG A 65 -1.39 13.27 2.47
CA ARG A 65 -1.93 14.12 3.54
C ARG A 65 -2.46 15.46 3.00
N THR A 66 -3.49 15.98 3.65
CA THR A 66 -3.94 17.37 3.45
C THR A 66 -3.24 18.35 4.40
N PHE A 67 -2.57 17.83 5.43
CA PHE A 67 -2.05 18.59 6.58
C PHE A 67 -3.11 19.46 7.29
N LYS A 68 -4.39 19.11 7.13
CA LYS A 68 -5.52 19.79 7.78
C LYS A 68 -6.38 18.76 8.50
N ASP A 69 -6.60 18.99 9.79
CA ASP A 69 -7.44 18.14 10.65
C ASP A 69 -7.03 16.65 10.64
N GLY A 70 -5.75 16.35 10.37
CA GLY A 70 -5.23 14.97 10.25
C GLY A 70 -5.67 14.22 8.97
N LYS A 71 -6.42 14.86 8.06
CA LYS A 71 -7.09 14.19 6.94
C LYS A 71 -6.16 13.77 5.80
N ILE A 72 -6.68 12.83 5.01
CA ILE A 72 -6.11 12.34 3.75
C ILE A 72 -6.87 12.97 2.58
N ARG A 73 -6.16 13.24 1.49
CA ARG A 73 -6.70 13.80 0.25
C ARG A 73 -7.74 12.85 -0.35
N VAL A 74 -8.92 13.38 -0.64
CA VAL A 74 -10.02 12.68 -1.32
C VAL A 74 -10.64 13.65 -2.33
N SER A 75 -11.10 13.13 -3.46
CA SER A 75 -11.78 13.93 -4.47
C SER A 75 -13.21 14.30 -4.02
N ARG A 76 -13.81 15.31 -4.67
CA ARG A 76 -15.17 15.80 -4.35
C ARG A 76 -16.26 14.76 -4.64
N ASP A 77 -16.00 13.85 -5.58
CA ASP A 77 -16.84 12.72 -5.93
C ASP A 77 -16.74 11.54 -4.93
N GLY A 78 -15.86 11.64 -3.93
CA GLY A 78 -15.64 10.60 -2.94
C GLY A 78 -14.74 9.46 -3.42
N LEU A 79 -14.12 9.58 -4.60
CA LEU A 79 -13.09 8.69 -5.11
C LEU A 79 -11.69 9.18 -4.70
N LEU A 80 -10.66 8.41 -5.05
CA LEU A 80 -9.28 8.85 -4.89
C LEU A 80 -9.04 10.14 -5.69
N ALA A 81 -8.32 11.10 -5.09
CA ALA A 81 -7.81 12.24 -5.83
C ALA A 81 -6.80 11.74 -6.87
N HIS A 82 -6.69 12.44 -8.00
CA HIS A 82 -5.71 12.12 -9.03
C HIS A 82 -4.72 13.29 -9.17
N ASP A 83 -3.49 12.99 -9.58
CA ASP A 83 -2.50 14.00 -9.95
C ASP A 83 -2.68 14.47 -11.41
N ASP A 84 -1.82 15.38 -11.86
CA ASP A 84 -1.85 15.94 -13.21
C ASP A 84 -1.64 14.89 -14.32
N LYS A 85 -1.14 13.71 -13.96
CA LYS A 85 -0.91 12.57 -14.87
C LYS A 85 -2.05 11.54 -14.81
N CYS A 86 -3.18 11.90 -14.19
CA CYS A 86 -4.30 11.00 -13.95
C CYS A 86 -3.92 9.75 -13.15
N THR A 87 -2.87 9.82 -12.32
CA THR A 87 -2.50 8.73 -11.41
C THR A 87 -3.21 8.93 -10.07
N PRO A 88 -3.88 7.90 -9.51
CA PRO A 88 -4.54 8.04 -8.22
C PRO A 88 -3.53 8.31 -7.11
N ILE A 89 -3.89 9.23 -6.24
CA ILE A 89 -3.13 9.64 -5.07
C ILE A 89 -3.50 8.70 -3.93
N SER A 90 -2.62 7.74 -3.66
CA SER A 90 -2.70 6.86 -2.49
C SER A 90 -1.29 6.42 -2.06
N GLY A 91 -1.22 5.58 -1.03
CA GLY A 91 0.05 5.11 -0.47
C GLY A 91 0.85 4.24 -1.42
N ASN A 92 0.18 3.30 -2.09
CA ASN A 92 0.76 2.50 -3.17
C ASN A 92 -0.27 2.25 -4.28
N VAL A 93 0.10 2.58 -5.52
CA VAL A 93 -0.77 2.47 -6.71
C VAL A 93 -0.09 1.72 -7.86
N GLN A 94 0.99 0.97 -7.59
CA GLN A 94 1.66 0.15 -8.60
C GLN A 94 0.77 -1.01 -9.03
N ASN A 95 0.61 -1.20 -10.35
CA ASN A 95 -0.21 -2.25 -10.97
C ASN A 95 -1.65 -2.30 -10.43
N HIS A 96 -2.26 -1.14 -10.16
CA HIS A 96 -3.61 -1.07 -9.62
C HIS A 96 -4.70 -1.23 -10.70
N TRP A 97 -5.90 -1.61 -10.26
CA TRP A 97 -7.12 -1.58 -11.07
C TRP A 97 -8.24 -0.89 -10.28
N ALA A 98 -9.39 -0.68 -10.92
CA ALA A 98 -10.51 0.10 -10.35
C ALA A 98 -11.03 -0.45 -9.00
N GLY A 99 -11.06 -1.78 -8.81
CA GLY A 99 -11.49 -2.39 -7.56
C GLY A 99 -10.59 -2.03 -6.37
N CYS A 100 -9.27 -1.97 -6.57
CA CYS A 100 -8.34 -1.51 -5.54
C CYS A 100 -8.58 -0.04 -5.19
N SER A 101 -8.81 0.81 -6.19
CA SER A 101 -9.07 2.24 -5.99
C SER A 101 -10.34 2.49 -5.20
N LEU A 102 -11.39 1.68 -5.42
CA LEU A 102 -12.64 1.77 -4.66
C LEU A 102 -12.41 1.45 -3.17
N LEU A 103 -11.70 0.36 -2.86
CA LEU A 103 -11.39 -0.02 -1.48
C LEU A 103 -10.49 1.02 -0.80
N GLN A 104 -9.49 1.53 -1.51
CA GLN A 104 -8.63 2.60 -1.00
C GLN A 104 -9.45 3.85 -0.69
N ALA A 105 -10.36 4.27 -1.58
CA ALA A 105 -11.25 5.40 -1.35
C ALA A 105 -12.16 5.19 -0.13
N LEU A 106 -12.71 3.98 0.05
CA LEU A 106 -13.53 3.63 1.20
C LEU A 106 -12.78 3.84 2.53
N PHE A 107 -11.57 3.28 2.65
CA PHE A 107 -10.79 3.42 3.87
C PHE A 107 -10.23 4.84 4.08
N VAL A 108 -10.00 5.61 3.00
CA VAL A 108 -9.67 7.04 3.11
C VAL A 108 -10.84 7.82 3.72
N LYS A 109 -12.08 7.51 3.31
CA LYS A 109 -13.28 8.12 3.90
C LYS A 109 -13.44 7.74 5.36
N GLU A 110 -13.19 6.47 5.71
CA GLU A 110 -13.21 6.00 7.09
C GLU A 110 -12.20 6.76 7.95
N HIS A 111 -10.95 6.88 7.50
CA HIS A 111 -9.92 7.66 8.18
C HIS A 111 -10.37 9.12 8.42
N ASN A 112 -10.91 9.76 7.37
CA ASN A 112 -11.36 11.14 7.46
C ASN A 112 -12.58 11.30 8.40
N ALA A 113 -13.45 10.29 8.48
CA ALA A 113 -14.57 10.25 9.42
C ALA A 113 -14.08 10.15 10.87
N ILE A 114 -13.10 9.27 11.14
CA ILE A 114 -12.46 9.13 12.45
C ILE A 114 -11.77 10.45 12.83
N CYS A 115 -11.00 11.08 11.95
CA CYS A 115 -10.39 12.38 12.20
C CYS A 115 -11.43 13.46 12.54
N ALA A 116 -12.57 13.47 11.83
CA ALA A 116 -13.65 14.41 12.09
C ALA A 116 -14.35 14.16 13.45
N MET A 117 -14.47 12.90 13.87
CA MET A 117 -14.97 12.53 15.18
C MET A 117 -14.00 12.96 16.29
N LEU A 118 -12.71 12.64 16.14
CA LEU A 118 -11.66 12.98 17.13
C LEU A 118 -11.46 14.48 17.30
N LYS A 119 -11.72 15.28 16.26
CA LYS A 119 -11.67 16.75 16.37
C LYS A 119 -12.82 17.36 17.17
N LYS A 120 -13.96 16.66 17.25
CA LYS A 120 -15.18 17.15 17.93
C LYS A 120 -15.21 16.82 19.42
N GLY A 121 -14.43 15.82 19.86
CA GLY A 121 -14.26 15.48 21.27
C GLY A 121 -13.21 16.37 21.92
#